data_AF-A0A1D8RE78-F1
#
_entry.id   AF-A0A1D8RE78-F1
#
_cell.length_a   1.000
_cell.length_b   1.000
_cell.length_c   1.000
_cell.angle_alpha   90.00
_cell.angle_beta   90.00
_cell.angle_gamma   90.00
#
_symmetry.space_group_name_H-M   'P 1'
#
loop_
_entity.id
_entity.type
_entity.pdbx_description
1 polymer ?
#
loop_
_entity_poly.entity_id
_entity_poly.type
_entity_poly.pdbx_seq_one_letter_code
_entity_poly.pdbx_strand_id
1 'polypeptide(L)'
;AYERNVYGRLIFYYLGGTSTFDGNFSINLIDRKKKGIITSKRVQTFFRIELRQDYHRDVPTYLGGTSYFDILTKIARYLNVNLYSRTREKGEKIFYAFIVMSHNNMSHKKVIEYFDKFPLYSSKHLAYKDWSYLVKKKYSS
;
A
#
# COMPACT_ATOMS: atom_id res chain seq x y z
N ALA A 1 7.23 -6.11 23.83
CA ALA A 1 6.27 -7.08 23.24
C ALA A 1 4.84 -6.53 23.16
N TYR A 2 4.39 -5.76 24.16
CA TYR A 2 3.04 -5.19 24.22
C TYR A 2 2.73 -4.15 23.13
N GLU A 3 3.65 -3.22 22.84
CA GLU A 3 3.45 -2.20 21.80
C GLU A 3 3.28 -2.78 20.39
N ARG A 4 4.07 -3.80 20.00
CA ARG A 4 3.92 -4.47 18.69
C ARG A 4 2.54 -5.09 18.49
N ASN A 5 1.90 -5.56 19.56
CA ASN A 5 0.55 -6.12 19.52
C ASN A 5 -0.53 -5.03 19.42
N VAL A 6 -0.36 -3.87 20.06
CA VAL A 6 -1.28 -2.73 19.92
C VAL A 6 -1.18 -2.12 18.52
N TYR A 7 0.03 -1.90 18.01
CA TYR A 7 0.24 -1.43 16.62
C TYR A 7 -0.25 -2.45 15.60
N GLY A 8 0.00 -3.75 15.81
CA GLY A 8 -0.52 -4.81 14.96
C GLY A 8 -2.04 -4.87 14.94
N ARG A 9 -2.71 -4.61 16.07
CA ARG A 9 -4.18 -4.59 16.18
C ARG A 9 -4.80 -3.31 15.61
N LEU A 10 -4.16 -2.15 15.75
CA LEU A 10 -4.61 -0.89 15.15
C LEU A 10 -4.45 -0.92 13.61
N ILE A 11 -3.32 -1.47 13.14
CA ILE A 11 -3.08 -1.75 11.73
C ILE A 11 -4.05 -2.85 11.24
N PHE A 12 -4.41 -3.84 12.08
CA PHE A 12 -5.43 -4.85 11.79
C PHE A 12 -6.82 -4.26 11.53
N TYR A 13 -7.33 -3.43 12.44
CA TYR A 13 -8.62 -2.77 12.24
C TYR A 13 -8.61 -1.81 11.06
N TYR A 14 -7.49 -1.09 10.87
CA TYR A 14 -7.37 -0.16 9.76
C TYR A 14 -7.17 -0.88 8.42
N LEU A 15 -6.12 -1.68 8.22
CA LEU A 15 -5.91 -2.40 6.96
C LEU A 15 -7.02 -3.43 6.71
N GLY A 16 -7.56 -4.15 7.69
CA GLY A 16 -8.67 -5.09 7.45
C GLY A 16 -9.93 -4.40 6.88
N GLY A 17 -10.27 -3.22 7.40
CA GLY A 17 -11.45 -2.44 6.98
C GLY A 17 -11.20 -1.43 5.83
N THR A 18 -9.98 -0.88 5.71
CA THR A 18 -9.63 0.12 4.68
C THR A 18 -8.80 -0.46 3.55
N SER A 19 -7.98 -1.51 3.73
CA SER A 19 -7.31 -2.14 2.57
C SER A 19 -8.29 -2.92 1.70
N THR A 20 -9.38 -3.43 2.30
CA THR A 20 -10.56 -3.93 1.58
C THR A 20 -11.21 -2.85 0.70
N PHE A 21 -11.06 -1.55 1.02
CA PHE A 21 -11.64 -0.44 0.25
C PHE A 21 -10.62 0.34 -0.62
N ASP A 22 -9.48 0.77 -0.07
CA ASP A 22 -8.51 1.69 -0.69
C ASP A 22 -7.12 1.08 -1.01
N GLY A 23 -6.85 -0.15 -0.56
CA GLY A 23 -5.61 -0.87 -0.91
C GLY A 23 -5.63 -1.41 -2.34
N ASN A 24 -4.54 -1.26 -3.08
CA ASN A 24 -4.42 -1.71 -4.47
C ASN A 24 -3.20 -2.60 -4.68
N PHE A 25 -3.41 -3.76 -5.29
CA PHE A 25 -2.35 -4.66 -5.77
C PHE A 25 -2.23 -4.50 -7.28
N SER A 26 -1.06 -4.08 -7.77
CA SER A 26 -0.84 -3.90 -9.20
C SER A 26 0.39 -4.64 -9.71
N ILE A 27 0.26 -5.11 -10.94
CA ILE A 27 1.31 -5.80 -11.70
C ILE A 27 1.44 -5.05 -13.02
N ASN A 28 2.62 -4.46 -13.26
CA ASN A 28 2.92 -3.71 -14.46
C ASN A 28 4.01 -4.44 -15.26
N LEU A 29 3.81 -4.58 -16.56
CA LEU A 29 4.81 -5.07 -17.50
C LEU A 29 5.44 -3.88 -18.21
N ILE A 30 6.75 -3.74 -18.10
CA ILE A 30 7.51 -2.65 -18.72
C ILE A 30 8.53 -3.22 -19.68
N ASP A 31 8.49 -2.77 -20.93
CA ASP A 31 9.50 -3.12 -21.92
C ASP A 31 10.84 -2.44 -21.61
N ARG A 32 11.91 -3.23 -21.56
CA ARG A 32 13.28 -2.73 -21.51
C ARG A 32 13.80 -2.55 -22.92
N LYS A 33 14.03 -1.30 -23.30
CA LYS A 33 14.56 -0.94 -24.60
C LYS A 33 16.06 -0.64 -24.53
N LYS A 34 16.83 -1.14 -25.49
CA LYS A 34 18.23 -0.75 -25.72
C LYS A 34 18.33 -0.27 -27.16
N LYS A 35 18.71 0.99 -27.36
CA LYS A 35 18.73 1.64 -28.70
C LYS A 35 17.39 1.52 -29.45
N GLY A 36 16.26 1.69 -28.76
CA GLY A 36 14.92 1.62 -29.36
C GLY A 36 14.36 0.20 -29.56
N ILE A 37 15.20 -0.84 -29.49
CA ILE A 37 14.78 -2.24 -29.65
C ILE A 37 14.41 -2.84 -28.28
N ILE A 38 13.27 -3.55 -28.22
CA ILE A 38 12.84 -4.26 -27.01
C ILE A 38 13.76 -5.47 -26.79
N THR A 39 14.45 -5.48 -25.65
CA THR A 39 15.43 -6.54 -25.30
C THR A 39 14.89 -7.53 -24.27
N SER A 40 14.01 -7.07 -23.38
CA SER A 40 13.41 -7.89 -22.33
C SER A 40 12.18 -7.18 -21.76
N LYS A 41 11.37 -7.90 -20.99
CA LYS A 41 10.26 -7.32 -20.22
C LYS A 41 10.57 -7.39 -18.73
N ARG A 42 10.26 -6.31 -18.01
CA ARG A 42 10.39 -6.22 -16.55
C ARG A 42 9.01 -6.28 -15.92
N VAL A 43 8.84 -7.19 -14.97
CA VAL A 43 7.65 -7.24 -14.11
C VAL A 43 7.88 -6.35 -12.89
N GLN A 44 7.01 -5.35 -12.73
CA GLN A 44 6.93 -4.55 -11.53
C GLN A 44 5.66 -4.89 -10.76
N THR A 45 5.81 -5.06 -9.46
CA THR A 45 4.73 -5.44 -8.54
C THR A 45 4.64 -4.39 -7.46
N PHE A 46 3.45 -3.87 -7.21
CA PHE A 46 3.23 -2.84 -6.20
C PHE A 46 2.04 -3.20 -5.31
N PHE A 47 2.18 -2.92 -4.02
CA PHE A 47 1.04 -2.73 -3.14
C PHE A 47 0.98 -1.26 -2.76
N ARG A 48 -0.17 -0.63 -2.94
CA ARG A 48 -0.36 0.81 -2.72
C ARG A 48 -1.59 1.07 -1.85
N ILE A 49 -1.45 2.03 -0.94
CA ILE A 49 -2.58 2.68 -0.27
C ILE A 49 -2.52 4.15 -0.68
N GLU A 50 -3.62 4.67 -1.22
CA GLU A 50 -3.77 6.08 -1.62
C GLU A 50 -5.04 6.61 -0.99
N LEU A 51 -4.91 7.61 -0.11
CA LEU A 51 -6.02 8.22 0.61
C LEU A 51 -5.92 9.72 0.53
N ARG A 52 -7.05 10.44 0.63
CA ARG A 52 -7.03 11.90 0.80
C ARG A 52 -6.28 12.29 2.09
N GLN A 53 -5.82 13.54 2.19
CA GLN A 53 -5.08 13.98 3.38
C GLN A 53 -5.98 14.09 4.61
N ASP A 54 -7.16 14.68 4.44
CA ASP A 54 -8.09 14.94 5.53
C ASP A 54 -9.21 13.90 5.60
N TYR A 55 -9.62 13.55 6.81
CA TYR A 55 -10.73 12.69 7.13
C TYR A 55 -12.03 13.48 6.92
N HIS A 56 -13.02 12.85 6.27
CA HIS A 56 -14.35 13.47 6.03
C HIS A 56 -15.16 13.84 7.27
N ARG A 57 -14.70 13.52 8.47
CA ARG A 57 -15.43 13.79 9.71
C ARG A 57 -14.51 14.48 10.68
N ASP A 58 -15.08 15.35 11.51
CA ASP A 58 -14.37 15.90 12.65
C ASP A 58 -14.14 14.78 13.67
N VAL A 59 -12.87 14.53 13.95
CA VAL A 59 -12.45 13.52 14.92
C VAL A 59 -11.63 14.25 15.99
N PRO A 60 -11.94 14.04 17.28
CA PRO A 60 -11.16 14.63 18.36
C PRO A 60 -9.65 14.33 18.23
N THR A 61 -8.81 15.31 18.55
CA THR A 61 -7.35 15.23 18.37
C THR A 61 -6.71 14.02 19.07
N TYR A 62 -7.26 13.60 20.21
CA TYR A 62 -6.76 12.43 20.96
C TYR A 62 -6.98 11.09 20.25
N LEU A 63 -7.85 11.03 19.23
CA LEU A 63 -8.07 9.85 18.39
C LEU A 63 -7.28 9.89 17.07
N GLY A 64 -6.39 10.88 16.89
CA GLY A 64 -5.59 11.07 15.68
C GLY A 64 -6.01 12.26 14.81
N GLY A 65 -6.97 13.06 15.27
CA GLY A 65 -7.44 14.24 14.56
C GLY A 65 -8.07 13.93 13.21
N THR A 66 -8.19 14.95 12.36
CA THR A 66 -8.79 14.85 11.03
C THR A 66 -7.79 14.46 9.95
N SER A 67 -6.55 14.06 10.25
CA SER A 67 -5.57 13.74 9.20
C SER A 67 -5.22 12.26 9.14
N TYR A 68 -5.14 11.69 7.94
CA TYR A 68 -4.64 10.33 7.75
C TYR A 68 -3.11 10.22 7.88
N PHE A 69 -2.42 11.33 8.12
CA PHE A 69 -0.95 11.37 8.20
C PHE A 69 -0.39 10.39 9.23
N ASP A 70 -0.93 10.36 10.44
CA ASP A 70 -0.39 9.55 11.54
C ASP A 70 -0.49 8.05 11.25
N ILE A 71 -1.65 7.58 10.78
CA ILE A 71 -1.87 6.17 10.48
C ILE A 71 -1.05 5.72 9.26
N LEU A 72 -0.99 6.54 8.21
CA LEU A 72 -0.19 6.23 7.03
C LEU A 72 1.31 6.29 7.31
N THR A 73 1.76 7.18 8.21
CA THR A 73 3.15 7.20 8.69
C THR A 73 3.49 5.92 9.44
N LYS A 74 2.59 5.43 10.31
CA LYS A 74 2.78 4.14 11.00
C LYS A 74 2.84 2.97 10.02
N ILE A 75 1.98 2.95 9.01
CA ILE A 75 1.99 1.91 7.96
C ILE A 75 3.27 1.99 7.11
N ALA A 76 3.69 3.19 6.71
CA ALA A 76 4.92 3.40 5.94
C ALA A 76 6.15 2.92 6.71
N ARG A 77 6.26 3.27 8.00
CA ARG A 77 7.31 2.77 8.90
C ARG A 77 7.26 1.25 9.04
N TYR A 78 6.08 0.67 9.24
CA TYR A 78 5.92 -0.78 9.30
C TYR A 78 6.45 -1.45 8.02
N LEU A 79 6.05 -0.97 6.84
CA LEU A 79 6.46 -1.50 5.54
C LEU A 79 7.91 -1.13 5.15
N ASN A 80 8.58 -0.27 5.92
CA ASN A 80 9.89 0.29 5.62
C ASN A 80 9.94 1.00 4.25
N VAL A 81 8.99 1.89 4.02
CA VAL A 81 8.88 2.73 2.82
C VAL A 81 8.56 4.17 3.22
N ASN A 82 8.66 5.08 2.26
CA ASN A 82 8.31 6.49 2.49
C ASN A 82 6.81 6.72 2.35
N LEU A 83 6.32 7.72 3.11
CA LEU A 83 5.00 8.32 2.91
C LEU A 83 5.16 9.47 1.92
N TYR A 84 4.39 9.45 0.84
CA TYR A 84 4.40 10.51 -0.17
C TYR A 84 3.14 11.36 -0.06
N SER A 85 3.27 12.66 -0.26
CA SER A 85 2.13 13.54 -0.57
C SER A 85 1.98 13.66 -2.08
N ARG A 86 0.73 13.74 -2.53
CA ARG A 86 0.39 13.90 -3.93
C ARG A 86 -0.68 14.95 -4.10
N THR A 87 -0.43 15.86 -5.03
CA THR A 87 -1.40 16.85 -5.50
C THR A 87 -1.85 16.45 -6.89
N ARG A 88 -3.16 16.53 -7.15
CA ARG A 88 -3.75 16.33 -8.47
C ARG A 88 -4.70 17.47 -8.76
N GLU A 89 -4.47 18.16 -9.87
CA GLU A 89 -5.40 19.15 -10.39
C GLU A 89 -6.36 18.45 -11.35
N LYS A 90 -7.67 18.67 -11.19
CA LYS A 90 -8.70 18.20 -12.11
C LYS A 90 -9.67 19.33 -12.36
N GLY A 91 -9.46 20.02 -13.49
CA GLY A 91 -10.12 21.30 -13.77
C GLY A 91 -9.75 22.32 -12.68
N GLU A 92 -10.74 22.99 -12.11
CA GLU A 92 -10.56 23.99 -11.06
C GLU A 92 -10.38 23.40 -9.65
N LYS A 93 -10.40 22.07 -9.49
CA LYS A 93 -10.30 21.41 -8.19
C LYS A 93 -8.92 20.82 -7.96
N ILE A 94 -8.36 21.10 -6.78
CA ILE A 94 -7.10 20.51 -6.31
C ILE A 94 -7.42 19.40 -5.31
N PHE A 95 -6.89 18.20 -5.57
CA PHE A 95 -7.03 17.04 -4.71
C PHE A 95 -5.69 16.70 -4.06
N TYR A 96 -5.70 16.60 -2.74
CA TYR A 96 -4.54 16.21 -1.95
C TYR A 96 -4.70 14.79 -1.43
N ALA A 97 -3.64 13.99 -1.59
CA ALA A 97 -3.60 12.61 -1.13
C ALA A 97 -2.25 12.26 -0.50
N PHE A 98 -2.29 11.28 0.39
CA PHE A 98 -1.13 10.55 0.89
C PHE A 98 -1.03 9.19 0.21
N ILE A 99 0.19 8.77 -0.10
CA ILE A 99 0.48 7.50 -0.75
C ILE A 99 1.55 6.73 0.02
N VAL A 100 1.24 5.48 0.34
CA VAL A 100 2.20 4.50 0.83
C VAL A 100 2.33 3.40 -0.22
N MET A 101 3.55 3.07 -0.62
CA MET A 101 3.78 2.12 -1.71
C MET A 101 4.93 1.15 -1.43
N SER A 102 4.57 -0.13 -1.38
CA SER A 102 5.52 -1.25 -1.35
C SER A 102 5.95 -1.61 -2.77
N HIS A 103 7.26 -1.55 -3.02
CA HIS A 103 7.86 -1.69 -4.36
C HIS A 103 9.18 -2.48 -4.36
N ASN A 104 9.66 -2.91 -3.18
CA ASN A 104 10.93 -3.62 -3.00
C ASN A 104 10.72 -4.92 -2.20
N ASN A 105 11.72 -5.81 -2.21
CA ASN A 105 11.63 -7.15 -1.62
C ASN A 105 11.23 -7.11 -0.14
N MET A 106 11.90 -6.27 0.64
CA MET A 106 11.65 -6.14 2.08
C MET A 106 10.21 -5.72 2.36
N SER A 107 9.73 -4.69 1.66
CA SER A 107 8.36 -4.20 1.80
C SER A 107 7.34 -5.23 1.34
N HIS A 108 7.60 -5.94 0.23
CA HIS A 108 6.72 -6.99 -0.29
C HIS A 108 6.57 -8.15 0.70
N LYS A 109 7.68 -8.58 1.30
CA LYS A 109 7.68 -9.63 2.32
C LYS A 109 6.76 -9.27 3.49
N LYS A 110 6.86 -8.04 4.00
CA LYS A 110 6.01 -7.55 5.09
C LYS A 110 4.53 -7.47 4.71
N VAL A 111 4.21 -7.10 3.46
CA VAL A 111 2.84 -7.11 2.94
C VAL A 111 2.28 -8.54 2.92
N ILE A 112 3.07 -9.50 2.43
CA ILE A 112 2.69 -10.91 2.37
C ILE A 112 2.48 -11.48 3.78
N GLU A 113 3.45 -11.30 4.68
CA GLU A 113 3.35 -11.74 6.08
C GLU A 113 2.09 -11.20 6.76
N TYR A 114 1.74 -9.95 6.47
CA TYR A 114 0.56 -9.30 7.02
C TYR A 114 -0.74 -9.93 6.49
N PHE A 115 -0.92 -10.04 5.17
CA PHE A 115 -2.15 -10.55 4.56
C PHE A 115 -2.29 -12.07 4.63
N ASP A 116 -1.20 -12.81 4.82
CA ASP A 116 -1.25 -14.25 5.13
C ASP A 116 -1.79 -14.46 6.56
N LYS A 117 -1.44 -13.59 7.52
CA LYS A 117 -1.97 -13.63 8.89
C LYS A 117 -3.38 -13.07 8.99
N PHE A 118 -3.70 -12.07 8.18
CA PHE A 118 -4.97 -11.35 8.19
C PHE A 118 -5.58 -11.32 6.78
N PRO A 119 -6.24 -12.40 6.35
CA PRO A 119 -6.77 -12.51 5.00
C PRO A 119 -7.78 -11.43 4.65
N LEU A 120 -7.73 -10.98 3.40
CA LEU A 120 -8.79 -10.18 2.80
C LEU A 120 -10.01 -11.06 2.50
N TYR A 121 -11.22 -10.51 2.65
CA TYR A 121 -12.48 -11.24 2.46
C TYR A 121 -13.28 -10.80 1.20
N SER A 122 -12.70 -9.94 0.36
CA SER A 122 -13.33 -9.44 -0.89
C SER A 122 -12.62 -9.94 -2.15
N SER A 123 -13.03 -9.48 -3.33
CA SER A 123 -12.31 -9.73 -4.61
C SER A 123 -10.83 -9.34 -4.55
N LYS A 124 -10.46 -8.44 -3.63
CA LYS A 124 -9.06 -8.08 -3.36
C LYS A 124 -8.23 -9.25 -2.82
N HIS A 125 -8.86 -10.28 -2.24
CA HIS A 125 -8.19 -11.51 -1.88
C HIS A 125 -7.57 -12.19 -3.11
N LEU A 126 -8.32 -12.28 -4.21
CA LEU A 126 -7.84 -12.87 -5.45
C LEU A 126 -6.69 -12.03 -6.04
N ALA A 127 -6.87 -10.71 -6.08
CA ALA A 127 -5.81 -9.79 -6.52
C ALA A 127 -4.53 -9.92 -5.66
N TYR A 128 -4.67 -10.10 -4.35
CA TYR A 128 -3.55 -10.37 -3.45
C TYR A 128 -2.89 -11.73 -3.74
N LYS A 129 -3.67 -12.80 -3.95
CA LYS A 129 -3.15 -14.14 -4.28
C LYS A 129 -2.32 -14.09 -5.57
N ASP A 130 -2.84 -13.49 -6.63
CA ASP A 130 -2.13 -13.36 -7.91
C ASP A 130 -0.86 -12.53 -7.76
N TRP A 131 -0.96 -11.39 -7.08
CA TRP A 131 0.18 -10.51 -6.83
C TRP A 131 1.26 -11.19 -6.00
N SER A 132 0.89 -11.84 -4.90
CA SER A 132 1.82 -12.49 -3.97
C SER A 132 2.51 -13.69 -4.63
N TYR A 133 1.81 -14.44 -5.49
CA TYR A 133 2.40 -15.51 -6.28
C TYR A 133 3.52 -14.99 -7.20
N LEU A 134 3.27 -13.91 -7.95
CA LEU A 134 4.29 -13.32 -8.82
C LEU A 134 5.45 -12.71 -8.05
N VAL A 135 5.17 -12.07 -6.92
CA VAL A 135 6.20 -11.54 -6.02
C VAL A 135 7.11 -12.66 -5.52
N LYS A 136 6.55 -13.76 -5.02
CA LYS A 136 7.30 -14.94 -4.55
C LYS A 136 8.17 -15.50 -5.69
N LYS A 137 7.59 -15.72 -6.88
CA LYS A 137 8.33 -16.21 -8.06
C LYS A 137 9.50 -15.31 -8.46
N LYS A 138 9.30 -13.98 -8.41
CA LYS A 138 10.32 -12.98 -8.74
C LYS A 138 11.53 -12.99 -7.79
N TYR A 139 11.35 -13.37 -6.53
CA TYR A 139 12.43 -13.42 -5.53
C TYR A 139 13.01 -14.82 -5.31
N SER A 140 12.38 -15.85 -5.88
CA SER A 140 12.89 -17.23 -5.89
C SER A 140 13.72 -17.56 -7.14
N SER A 141 13.74 -16.68 -8.13
CA SER A 141 14.55 -16.79 -9.37
C SER A 141 15.82 -15.95 -9.24
#